data_AF-A0A0M0GF09-F1
#
_entry.id   AF-A0A0M0GF09-F1
#
_cell.length_a   1.000
_cell.length_b   1.000
_cell.length_c   1.000
_cell.angle_alpha   90.00
_cell.angle_beta   90.00
_cell.angle_gamma   90.00
#
_symmetry.space_group_name_H-M   'P 1'
#
loop_
_entity.id
_entity.type
_entity.pdbx_description
1 polymer ?
#
loop_
_entity_poly.entity_id
_entity_poly.type
_entity_poly.pdbx_seq_one_letter_code
_entity_poly.pdbx_strand_id
1 'polypeptide(L)'
;MSQYEFLSLLIGIAGVLVAGIAASIYYIQLRKMASSILIAQQQLKSMAQSVEQAARANSLTVLTLEEATRRSREKLADISTKVESYKDVELAKKAINEAIENYLNSLDRLCACIRRGHVPEDEYRKDYRDVIKQTIKNYKSYFGPGTSFTNILKLNEKWSEE
;
A
#
# COMPACT_ATOMS: atom_id res chain seq x y z
N MET A 1 28.17 -76.06 -5.69
CA MET A 1 27.61 -74.70 -5.85
C MET A 1 27.67 -74.37 -7.33
N SER A 2 26.52 -74.22 -7.96
CA SER A 2 26.40 -73.96 -9.40
C SER A 2 26.92 -72.57 -9.72
N GLN A 3 27.57 -72.35 -10.87
CA GLN A 3 28.10 -71.03 -11.27
C GLN A 3 27.03 -69.92 -11.20
N TYR A 4 25.77 -70.29 -11.44
CA TYR A 4 24.61 -69.41 -11.34
C TYR A 4 24.32 -68.94 -9.90
N GLU A 5 24.57 -69.78 -8.89
CA GLU A 5 24.37 -69.43 -7.48
C GLU A 5 25.39 -68.36 -7.05
N PHE A 6 26.66 -68.50 -7.46
CA PHE A 6 27.71 -67.53 -7.16
C PHE A 6 27.48 -66.16 -7.83
N LEU A 7 27.05 -66.16 -9.10
CA LEU A 7 26.68 -64.94 -9.81
C LEU A 7 25.47 -64.24 -9.17
N SER A 8 24.45 -65.01 -8.76
CA SER A 8 23.26 -64.45 -8.10
C SER A 8 23.58 -63.81 -6.75
N LEU A 9 24.50 -64.40 -5.99
CA LEU A 9 24.98 -63.86 -4.71
C LEU A 9 25.69 -62.51 -4.89
N LEU A 10 26.57 -62.40 -5.90
CA LEU A 10 27.28 -61.15 -6.20
C LEU A 10 26.34 -60.02 -6.61
N ILE A 11 25.32 -60.32 -7.42
CA ILE A 11 24.31 -59.33 -7.83
C ILE A 11 23.47 -58.87 -6.63
N GLY A 12 23.11 -59.78 -5.72
CA GLY A 12 22.40 -59.45 -4.49
C GLY A 12 23.20 -58.51 -3.58
N ILE A 13 24.49 -58.79 -3.38
CA ILE A 13 25.39 -57.96 -2.57
C ILE A 13 25.56 -56.57 -3.20
N ALA A 14 25.75 -56.50 -4.52
CA ALA A 14 25.85 -55.24 -5.24
C ALA A 14 24.57 -54.40 -5.12
N GLY A 15 23.38 -55.03 -5.21
CA GLY A 15 22.09 -54.37 -5.04
C GLY A 15 21.92 -53.74 -3.66
N VAL A 16 22.32 -54.46 -2.59
CA VAL A 16 22.25 -53.94 -1.21
C VAL A 16 23.20 -52.75 -1.01
N LEU A 17 24.41 -52.80 -1.59
CA LEU A 17 25.37 -51.69 -1.52
C LEU A 17 24.85 -50.42 -2.21
N VAL A 18 24.29 -50.56 -3.42
CA VAL A 18 23.70 -49.44 -4.16
C VAL A 18 22.51 -48.85 -3.39
N ALA A 19 21.65 -49.70 -2.82
CA ALA A 19 20.53 -49.26 -1.98
C ALA A 19 21.01 -48.50 -0.73
N GLY A 20 22.08 -48.96 -0.08
CA GLY A 20 22.67 -48.30 1.09
C GLY A 20 23.28 -46.93 0.77
N ILE A 21 23.96 -46.80 -0.38
CA ILE A 21 24.52 -45.53 -0.85
C ILE A 21 23.39 -44.55 -1.19
N ALA A 22 22.36 -45.00 -1.91
CA ALA A 22 21.19 -44.18 -2.24
C ALA A 22 20.49 -43.68 -0.97
N ALA A 23 20.20 -44.56 0.00
CA ALA A 23 19.59 -44.19 1.28
C ALA A 23 20.41 -43.14 2.05
N SER A 24 21.73 -43.26 2.01
CA SER A 24 22.64 -42.29 2.65
C SER A 24 22.58 -40.90 2.00
N ILE A 25 22.53 -40.84 0.67
CA ILE A 25 22.39 -39.58 -0.08
C ILE A 25 21.04 -38.92 0.22
N TYR A 26 19.95 -39.71 0.20
CA TYR A 26 18.62 -39.22 0.57
C TYR A 26 18.58 -38.66 1.99
N TYR A 27 19.22 -39.34 2.95
CA TYR A 27 19.30 -38.87 4.33
C TYR A 27 20.00 -37.51 4.46
N ILE A 28 21.10 -37.30 3.72
CA ILE A 28 21.83 -36.03 3.70
C ILE A 28 20.98 -34.92 3.04
N GLN A 29 20.26 -35.23 1.96
CA GLN A 29 19.36 -34.26 1.32
C GLN A 29 18.20 -33.85 2.24
N LEU A 30 17.60 -34.80 2.95
CA LEU A 30 16.52 -34.54 3.91
C LEU A 30 16.98 -33.60 5.04
N ARG A 31 18.19 -33.77 5.56
CA ARG A 31 18.76 -32.86 6.58
C ARG A 31 18.96 -31.44 6.04
N LYS A 32 19.42 -31.30 4.79
CA LYS A 32 19.55 -29.99 4.14
C LYS A 32 18.19 -29.32 3.92
N MET A 33 17.19 -30.09 3.48
CA MET A 33 15.81 -29.59 3.30
C MET A 33 15.17 -29.15 4.62
N ALA A 34 15.38 -29.90 5.71
CA ALA A 34 14.89 -29.52 7.03
C ALA A 34 15.45 -28.14 7.48
N SER A 35 16.74 -27.89 7.24
CA SER A 35 17.35 -26.60 7.54
C SER A 35 16.82 -25.45 6.67
N SER A 36 16.56 -25.70 5.38
CA SER A 36 15.99 -24.66 4.50
C SER A 36 14.54 -24.31 4.85
N ILE A 37 13.76 -25.27 5.37
CA ILE A 37 12.39 -25.02 5.83
C ILE A 37 12.39 -24.08 7.05
N LEU A 38 13.32 -24.24 7.99
CA LEU A 38 13.47 -23.34 9.13
C LEU A 38 13.82 -21.92 8.70
N ILE A 39 14.76 -21.77 7.75
CA ILE A 39 15.14 -20.47 7.20
C ILE A 39 13.95 -19.82 6.47
N ALA A 40 13.20 -20.61 5.68
CA ALA A 40 12.00 -20.13 4.99
C ALA A 40 10.92 -19.66 5.96
N GLN A 41 10.68 -20.37 7.07
CA GLN A 41 9.75 -19.93 8.10
C GLN A 41 10.19 -18.63 8.78
N GLN A 42 11.49 -18.48 9.03
CA GLN A 42 12.04 -17.26 9.61
C GLN A 42 11.92 -16.07 8.65
N GLN A 43 12.15 -16.29 7.35
CA GLN A 43 11.92 -15.29 6.30
C GLN A 43 10.45 -14.90 6.18
N LEU A 44 9.52 -15.85 6.24
CA LEU A 44 8.08 -15.56 6.23
C LEU A 44 7.67 -14.70 7.44
N LYS A 45 8.21 -15.00 8.63
CA LYS A 45 7.93 -14.24 9.84
C LYS A 45 8.47 -12.81 9.76
N SER A 46 9.69 -12.62 9.26
CA SER A 46 10.27 -11.27 9.10
C SER A 46 9.56 -10.47 8.00
N MET A 47 9.13 -11.10 6.91
CA MET A 47 8.31 -10.47 5.87
C MET A 47 6.94 -10.05 6.42
N ALA A 48 6.25 -10.92 7.17
CA ALA A 48 4.98 -10.58 7.79
C ALA A 48 5.11 -9.37 8.74
N GLN A 49 6.18 -9.33 9.55
CA GLN A 49 6.47 -8.19 10.42
C GLN A 49 6.78 -6.91 9.64
N SER A 50 7.52 -7.01 8.53
CA SER A 50 7.83 -5.86 7.67
C SER A 50 6.57 -5.31 6.99
N VAL A 51 5.69 -6.18 6.50
CA VAL A 51 4.38 -5.79 5.94
C VAL A 51 3.50 -5.15 7.00
N GLU A 52 3.46 -5.69 8.21
CA GLU A 52 2.67 -5.13 9.32
C GLU A 52 3.20 -3.75 9.75
N GLN A 53 4.52 -3.57 9.83
CA GLN A 53 5.13 -2.27 10.12
C GLN A 53 4.83 -1.25 9.02
N ALA A 54 4.90 -1.65 7.74
CA ALA A 54 4.54 -0.79 6.63
C ALA A 54 3.05 -0.41 6.65
N ALA A 55 2.16 -1.35 6.99
CA ALA A 55 0.73 -1.09 7.13
C ALA A 55 0.44 -0.10 8.29
N ARG A 56 1.09 -0.27 9.44
CA ARG A 56 0.96 0.65 10.59
C ARG A 56 1.52 2.04 10.29
N ALA A 57 2.65 2.12 9.59
CA ALA A 57 3.22 3.40 9.15
C ALA A 57 2.30 4.10 8.15
N ASN A 58 1.73 3.36 7.21
CA ASN A 58 0.74 3.89 6.27
C ASN A 58 -0.52 4.37 6.99
N SER A 59 -1.07 3.60 7.94
CA SER A 59 -2.27 4.00 8.68
C SER A 59 -2.04 5.28 9.49
N LEU A 60 -0.89 5.43 10.15
CA LEU A 60 -0.55 6.67 10.88
C LEU A 60 -0.38 7.87 9.94
N THR A 61 0.26 7.65 8.79
CA THR A 61 0.46 8.72 7.78
C THR A 61 -0.88 9.15 7.16
N VAL A 62 -1.79 8.22 6.95
CA VAL A 62 -3.14 8.48 6.43
C VAL A 62 -3.97 9.24 7.47
N LEU A 63 -4.00 8.78 8.72
CA LEU A 63 -4.76 9.45 9.79
C LEU A 63 -4.32 10.90 10.01
N THR A 64 -3.01 11.14 9.99
CA THR A 64 -2.46 12.50 10.10
C THR A 64 -2.82 13.36 8.89
N LEU A 65 -2.92 12.76 7.70
CA LEU A 65 -3.32 13.46 6.48
C LEU A 65 -4.82 13.76 6.44
N GLU A 66 -5.67 12.84 6.91
CA GLU A 66 -7.10 13.08 7.11
C GLU A 66 -7.34 14.21 8.10
N GLU A 67 -6.62 14.17 9.23
CA GLU A 67 -6.70 15.23 10.23
C GLU A 67 -6.23 16.57 9.65
N ALA A 68 -5.13 16.59 8.90
CA ALA A 68 -4.66 17.79 8.21
C ALA A 68 -5.71 18.32 7.21
N THR A 69 -6.34 17.43 6.44
CA THR A 69 -7.41 17.79 5.49
C THR A 69 -8.62 18.38 6.21
N ARG A 70 -9.02 17.78 7.35
CA ARG A 70 -10.11 18.26 8.19
C ARG A 70 -9.79 19.64 8.79
N ARG A 71 -8.60 19.81 9.37
CA ARG A 71 -8.13 21.09 9.91
C ARG A 71 -8.06 22.18 8.85
N SER A 72 -7.62 21.86 7.63
CA SER A 72 -7.62 22.81 6.51
C SER A 72 -9.04 23.24 6.14
N ARG A 73 -10.00 22.30 6.14
CA ARG A 73 -11.42 22.62 5.91
C ARG A 73 -12.00 23.49 7.03
N GLU A 74 -11.70 23.19 8.29
CA GLU A 74 -12.14 23.98 9.45
C GLU A 74 -11.59 25.41 9.38
N LYS A 75 -10.30 25.57 9.06
CA LYS A 75 -9.68 26.89 8.86
C LYS A 75 -10.33 27.67 7.71
N LEU A 76 -10.64 26.99 6.61
CA LEU A 76 -11.32 27.62 5.48
C LEU A 76 -12.72 28.11 5.88
N ALA A 77 -13.48 27.32 6.64
CA ALA A 77 -14.77 27.71 7.17
C ALA A 77 -14.66 28.89 8.16
N ASP A 78 -13.67 28.88 9.05
CA ASP A 78 -13.42 29.95 10.02
C ASP A 78 -13.06 31.27 9.33
N ILE A 79 -12.13 31.23 8.36
CA ILE A 79 -11.75 32.40 7.56
C ILE A 79 -12.96 32.92 6.80
N SER A 80 -13.72 32.03 6.15
CA SER A 80 -14.94 32.41 5.41
C SER A 80 -15.97 33.11 6.30
N THR A 81 -16.09 32.71 7.57
CA THR A 81 -17.02 33.33 8.53
C THR A 81 -16.49 34.67 9.03
N LYS A 82 -15.17 34.81 9.14
CA LYS A 82 -14.49 36.04 9.60
C LYS A 82 -14.23 37.05 8.48
N VAL A 83 -14.57 36.75 7.23
CA VAL A 83 -14.40 37.66 6.08
C VAL A 83 -14.96 39.06 6.36
N GLU A 84 -16.10 39.17 7.01
CA GLU A 84 -16.74 40.46 7.34
C GLU A 84 -15.94 41.28 8.37
N SER A 85 -15.06 40.66 9.14
CA SER A 85 -14.21 41.34 10.13
C SER A 85 -12.93 41.95 9.52
N TYR A 86 -12.59 41.57 8.29
CA TYR A 86 -11.44 42.15 7.61
C TYR A 86 -11.79 43.54 7.10
N LYS A 87 -11.07 44.55 7.61
CA LYS A 87 -11.18 45.94 7.13
C LYS A 87 -10.65 46.12 5.70
N ASP A 88 -9.81 45.19 5.24
CA ASP A 88 -9.19 45.19 3.93
C ASP A 88 -9.66 43.98 3.12
N VAL A 89 -10.41 44.25 2.05
CA VAL A 89 -10.97 43.25 1.14
C VAL A 89 -9.88 42.46 0.43
N GLU A 90 -8.74 43.07 0.10
CA GLU A 90 -7.64 42.38 -0.57
C GLU A 90 -6.94 41.41 0.37
N LEU A 91 -6.77 41.80 1.64
CA LEU A 91 -6.23 40.91 2.66
C LEU A 91 -7.17 39.71 2.90
N ALA A 92 -8.49 39.94 2.95
CA ALA A 92 -9.48 38.89 3.09
C ALA A 92 -9.44 37.89 1.92
N LYS A 93 -9.41 38.39 0.68
CA LYS A 93 -9.28 37.55 -0.52
C LYS A 93 -8.01 36.72 -0.50
N LYS A 94 -6.87 37.31 -0.13
CA LYS A 94 -5.59 36.59 -0.05
C LYS A 94 -5.66 35.45 0.97
N ALA A 95 -6.20 35.72 2.16
CA ALA A 95 -6.35 34.71 3.21
C ALA A 95 -7.28 33.56 2.79
N ILE A 96 -8.39 33.86 2.11
CA ILE A 96 -9.28 32.84 1.55
C ILE A 96 -8.57 32.00 0.50
N ASN A 97 -7.89 32.64 -0.46
CA ASN A 97 -7.20 31.93 -1.54
C ASN A 97 -6.12 30.99 -1.00
N GLU A 98 -5.33 31.44 -0.02
CA GLU A 98 -4.33 30.61 0.65
C GLU A 98 -4.97 29.42 1.38
N ALA A 99 -6.10 29.64 2.05
CA ALA A 99 -6.82 28.56 2.73
C ALA A 99 -7.40 27.54 1.74
N ILE A 100 -7.90 27.99 0.58
CA ILE A 100 -8.36 27.11 -0.50
C ILE A 100 -7.20 26.29 -1.05
N GLU A 101 -6.07 26.92 -1.37
CA GLU A 101 -4.88 26.21 -1.87
C GLU A 101 -4.37 25.16 -0.88
N ASN A 102 -4.31 25.49 0.41
CA ASN A 102 -3.93 24.55 1.45
C ASN A 102 -4.90 23.37 1.54
N TYR A 103 -6.20 23.62 1.46
CA TYR A 103 -7.21 22.56 1.43
C TYR A 103 -7.05 21.64 0.21
N LEU A 104 -6.91 22.22 -0.99
CA LEU A 104 -6.74 21.45 -2.23
C LEU A 104 -5.44 20.64 -2.23
N ASN A 105 -4.34 21.18 -1.69
CA ASN A 105 -3.08 20.45 -1.53
C ASN A 105 -3.21 19.25 -0.58
N SER A 106 -3.89 19.42 0.56
CA SER A 106 -4.16 18.30 1.49
C SER A 106 -5.02 17.23 0.83
N LEU A 107 -6.08 17.64 0.13
CA LEU A 107 -6.98 16.71 -0.55
C LEU A 107 -6.29 15.98 -1.71
N ASP A 108 -5.45 16.65 -2.49
CA ASP A 108 -4.69 16.02 -3.58
C ASP A 108 -3.70 14.97 -3.07
N ARG A 109 -3.04 15.25 -1.94
CA ARG A 109 -2.20 14.24 -1.26
C ARG A 109 -3.02 13.05 -0.78
N LEU A 110 -4.21 13.27 -0.23
CA LEU A 110 -5.10 12.18 0.18
C LEU A 110 -5.52 11.33 -1.03
N CYS A 111 -5.88 11.99 -2.14
CA CYS A 111 -6.21 11.30 -3.39
C CYS A 111 -5.00 10.51 -3.93
N ALA A 112 -3.78 11.02 -3.79
CA ALA A 112 -2.57 10.29 -4.15
C ALA A 112 -2.37 9.04 -3.27
N CYS A 113 -2.66 9.13 -1.97
CA CYS A 113 -2.60 7.98 -1.06
C CYS A 113 -3.59 6.88 -1.45
N ILE A 114 -4.83 7.26 -1.75
CA ILE A 114 -5.88 6.34 -2.23
C ILE A 114 -5.45 5.66 -3.52
N ARG A 115 -5.03 6.45 -4.52
CA ARG A 115 -4.64 5.92 -5.84
C ARG A 115 -3.45 4.97 -5.80
N ARG A 116 -2.58 5.10 -4.80
CA ARG A 116 -1.41 4.23 -4.61
C ARG A 116 -1.70 3.00 -3.75
N GLY A 117 -2.95 2.82 -3.30
CA GLY A 117 -3.35 1.67 -2.49
C GLY A 117 -2.83 1.73 -1.04
N HIS A 118 -2.50 2.92 -0.53
CA HIS A 118 -2.14 3.07 0.88
C HIS A 118 -3.34 2.94 1.82
N VAL A 119 -4.56 3.00 1.28
CA VAL A 119 -5.84 2.86 1.98
C VAL A 119 -6.82 2.02 1.16
N PRO A 120 -7.81 1.36 1.79
CA PRO A 120 -8.85 0.62 1.08
C PRO A 120 -9.72 1.55 0.24
N GLU A 121 -9.55 1.50 -1.09
CA GLU A 121 -10.23 2.42 -2.00
C GLU A 121 -11.76 2.31 -1.92
N ASP A 122 -12.31 1.11 -1.75
CA ASP A 122 -13.77 0.88 -1.68
C ASP A 122 -14.45 1.57 -0.49
N GLU A 123 -13.74 1.64 0.64
CA GLU A 123 -14.22 2.35 1.83
C GLU A 123 -14.14 3.87 1.60
N TYR A 124 -12.97 4.35 1.17
CA TYR A 124 -12.73 5.77 0.95
C TYR A 124 -13.58 6.34 -0.20
N ARG A 125 -13.94 5.53 -1.19
CA ARG A 125 -14.84 5.94 -2.26
C ARG A 125 -16.22 6.31 -1.72
N LYS A 126 -16.75 5.57 -0.74
CA LYS A 126 -18.07 5.87 -0.15
C LYS A 126 -18.05 7.22 0.57
N ASP A 127 -16.97 7.51 1.28
CA ASP A 127 -16.87 8.70 2.11
C ASP A 127 -16.45 9.95 1.33
N TYR A 128 -15.56 9.80 0.34
CA TYR A 128 -14.89 10.92 -0.32
C TYR A 128 -15.36 11.19 -1.75
N ARG A 129 -16.12 10.29 -2.41
CA ARG A 129 -16.55 10.51 -3.81
C ARG A 129 -17.34 11.80 -3.97
N ASP A 130 -18.32 12.03 -3.10
CA ASP A 130 -19.13 13.24 -3.16
C ASP A 130 -18.34 14.48 -2.75
N VAL A 131 -17.43 14.34 -1.78
CA VAL A 131 -16.52 15.41 -1.36
C VAL A 131 -15.65 15.87 -2.54
N ILE A 132 -15.05 14.94 -3.27
CA ILE A 132 -14.21 15.25 -4.44
C ILE A 132 -15.03 15.94 -5.54
N LYS A 133 -16.21 15.40 -5.87
CA LYS A 133 -17.11 15.99 -6.87
C LYS A 133 -17.51 17.42 -6.50
N GLN A 134 -17.88 17.64 -5.24
CA GLN A 134 -18.25 18.97 -4.74
C GLN A 134 -17.06 19.92 -4.75
N THR A 135 -15.87 19.47 -4.35
CA THR A 135 -14.65 20.29 -4.39
C THR A 135 -14.33 20.75 -5.81
N ILE A 136 -14.39 19.86 -6.80
CA ILE A 136 -14.16 20.23 -8.22
C ILE A 136 -15.20 21.24 -8.69
N LYS A 137 -16.46 21.05 -8.31
CA LYS A 137 -17.55 21.98 -8.66
C LYS A 137 -17.36 23.35 -8.03
N ASN A 138 -17.03 23.41 -6.73
CA ASN A 138 -16.95 24.64 -5.95
C ASN A 138 -15.71 25.46 -6.28
N TYR A 139 -14.59 24.81 -6.63
CA TYR A 139 -13.32 25.48 -6.93
C TYR A 139 -12.89 25.27 -8.38
N LYS A 140 -13.85 25.26 -9.31
CA LYS A 140 -13.65 24.95 -10.74
C LYS A 140 -12.49 25.72 -11.39
N SER A 141 -12.25 26.96 -10.98
CA SER A 141 -11.14 27.79 -11.46
C SER A 141 -9.75 27.19 -11.21
N TYR A 142 -9.60 26.34 -10.18
CA TYR A 142 -8.34 25.67 -9.82
C TYR A 142 -8.08 24.39 -10.62
N PHE A 143 -9.08 23.89 -11.37
CA PHE A 143 -9.02 22.61 -12.10
C PHE A 143 -8.92 22.79 -13.63
N GLY A 144 -8.35 23.90 -14.08
CA GLY A 144 -8.12 24.17 -15.50
C GLY A 144 -6.95 23.37 -16.12
N PRO A 145 -6.67 23.58 -17.42
CA PRO A 145 -5.51 23.00 -18.09
C PRO A 145 -4.21 23.34 -17.36
N GLY A 146 -3.43 22.32 -17.00
CA GLY A 146 -2.17 22.50 -16.25
C GLY A 146 -2.32 22.58 -14.73
N THR A 147 -3.49 22.24 -14.18
CA THR A 147 -3.67 22.18 -12.71
C THR A 147 -2.62 21.29 -12.03
N SER A 148 -2.14 21.72 -10.86
CA SER A 148 -1.28 20.92 -9.99
C SER A 148 -2.04 19.80 -9.27
N PHE A 149 -3.37 19.91 -9.15
CA PHE A 149 -4.24 19.00 -8.40
C PHE A 149 -4.68 17.77 -9.22
N THR A 150 -3.71 17.13 -9.87
CA THR A 150 -3.98 16.06 -10.85
C THR A 150 -4.50 14.76 -10.22
N ASN A 151 -4.21 14.50 -8.94
CA ASN A 151 -4.66 13.27 -8.29
C ASN A 151 -6.14 13.33 -7.97
N ILE A 152 -6.65 14.51 -7.61
CA ILE A 152 -8.10 14.75 -7.43
C ILE A 152 -8.85 14.43 -8.73
N LEU A 153 -8.40 14.96 -9.87
CA LEU A 153 -9.06 14.77 -11.16
C LEU A 153 -9.04 13.30 -11.59
N LYS A 154 -7.88 12.65 -11.54
CA LYS A 154 -7.73 11.25 -11.95
C LYS A 154 -8.54 10.30 -11.07
N LEU A 155 -8.64 10.58 -9.77
CA LEU A 155 -9.47 9.77 -8.87
C LEU A 155 -10.96 9.98 -9.14
N ASN A 156 -11.38 11.23 -9.41
CA ASN A 156 -12.75 11.55 -9.77
C ASN A 156 -13.19 10.87 -11.09
N GLU A 157 -12.32 10.87 -12.09
CA GLU A 157 -12.52 10.21 -13.38
C GLU A 157 -12.72 8.71 -13.18
N LYS A 158 -11.77 8.04 -12.49
CA LYS A 158 -11.86 6.63 -12.14
C LYS A 158 -13.18 6.27 -11.45
N TRP A 159 -13.58 7.02 -10.43
CA TRP A 159 -14.83 6.76 -9.67
C TRP A 159 -16.13 7.19 -10.37
N SER A 160 -16.03 7.78 -11.55
CA SER A 160 -17.18 8.15 -12.37
C SER A 160 -17.40 7.18 -13.52
N GLU A 161 -16.37 6.42 -13.92
CA GLU A 161 -16.44 5.34 -14.92
C GLU A 161 -16.93 4.01 -14.32
N GLU A 162 -16.70 3.81 -13.02
CA GLU A 162 -17.18 2.68 -12.21
C GLU A 162 -18.54 2.95 -11.54
#